data_AF-A0A501QJ97-F1
#
_entry.id   AF-A0A501QJ97-F1
#
_cell.length_a   1.000
_cell.length_b   1.000
_cell.length_c   1.000
_cell.angle_alpha   90.00
_cell.angle_beta   90.00
_cell.angle_gamma   90.00
#
_symmetry.space_group_name_H-M   'P 1'
#
loop_
_entity.id
_entity.type
_entity.pdbx_description
1 polymer ?
#
loop_
_entity_poly.entity_id
_entity_poly.type
_entity_poly.pdbx_seq_one_letter_code
_entity_poly.pdbx_strand_id
1 'polypeptide(L)'
;MSGLVLFIISCNDKLPLKQNEKEAYIISKRDSIQNLSSKIEYGHYGTANFILADTNKVYFYENYSCLAACAPPKDNRPIFIGLDTRDIIQLPAASIEEFIDLNFSRKTFQIISVASYTDTVKSPILEKMLSAFAKKRIPKFLVRRTTLEEEIVLYHKTHNLAYLPYEVEWDTTRINFESKEDVKNILKKSQEKFKK
;
A
#
# COMPACT_ATOMS: atom_id res chain seq x y z
N MET A 1 0.31 -66.63 44.30
CA MET A 1 1.14 -65.59 43.64
C MET A 1 0.23 -64.86 42.66
N SER A 2 -0.33 -63.74 43.10
CA SER A 2 -1.21 -62.90 42.28
C SER A 2 -0.35 -62.03 41.35
N GLY A 3 -0.46 -62.25 40.05
CA GLY A 3 0.17 -61.42 39.02
C GLY A 3 -0.73 -60.25 38.69
N LEU A 4 -0.33 -59.04 39.09
CA LEU A 4 -0.95 -57.79 38.67
C LEU A 4 -0.19 -57.28 37.44
N VAL A 5 -0.78 -57.36 36.26
CA VAL A 5 -0.23 -56.80 35.02
C VAL A 5 -0.66 -55.33 34.93
N LEU A 6 0.29 -54.42 35.16
CA LEU A 6 0.10 -52.99 34.88
C LEU A 6 0.42 -52.72 33.40
N PHE A 7 -0.63 -52.43 32.62
CA PHE A 7 -0.47 -51.78 31.31
C PHE A 7 -0.15 -50.31 31.53
N ILE A 8 1.12 -49.93 31.30
CA ILE A 8 1.53 -48.52 31.18
C ILE A 8 1.35 -48.13 29.72
N ILE A 9 0.17 -47.61 29.37
CA ILE A 9 -0.06 -46.97 28.08
C ILE A 9 0.56 -45.57 28.17
N SER A 10 1.79 -45.44 27.68
CA SER A 10 2.41 -44.14 27.43
C SER A 10 1.81 -43.58 26.14
N CYS A 11 0.74 -42.77 26.26
CA CYS A 11 0.31 -41.88 25.21
C CYS A 11 1.32 -40.74 25.10
N ASN A 12 2.30 -40.88 24.21
CA ASN A 12 3.19 -39.80 23.81
C ASN A 12 2.65 -39.17 22.52
N ASP A 13 1.41 -38.67 22.56
CA ASP A 13 0.89 -37.82 21.51
C ASP A 13 1.53 -36.45 21.66
N LYS A 14 2.72 -36.31 21.08
CA LYS A 14 3.22 -34.99 20.69
C LYS A 14 2.25 -34.47 19.63
N LEU A 15 1.20 -33.79 20.09
CA LEU A 15 0.42 -32.86 19.28
C LEU A 15 1.45 -32.02 18.51
N PRO A 16 1.46 -32.06 17.17
CA PRO A 16 2.30 -31.14 16.42
C PRO A 16 1.85 -29.75 16.85
N LEU A 17 2.78 -28.97 17.40
CA LEU A 17 2.61 -27.55 17.61
C LEU A 17 2.05 -27.00 16.31
N LYS A 18 0.77 -26.61 16.31
CA LYS A 18 0.18 -25.82 15.24
C LYS A 18 1.12 -24.64 15.07
N GLN A 19 1.92 -24.65 14.00
CA GLN A 19 2.47 -23.42 13.47
C GLN A 19 1.23 -22.56 13.23
N ASN A 20 1.02 -21.56 14.10
CA ASN A 20 -0.01 -20.57 13.86
C ASN A 20 0.35 -19.94 12.51
N GLU A 21 -0.33 -20.36 11.45
CA GLU A 21 -0.25 -19.68 10.17
C GLU A 21 -0.54 -18.21 10.46
N LYS A 22 0.43 -17.35 10.17
CA LYS A 22 0.29 -15.92 10.43
C LYS A 22 -0.94 -15.43 9.69
N GLU A 23 -1.86 -14.85 10.44
CA GLU A 23 -3.14 -14.39 9.92
C GLU A 23 -2.91 -13.32 8.83
N ALA A 24 -3.56 -13.49 7.69
CA ALA A 24 -3.43 -12.56 6.58
C ALA A 24 -4.01 -11.18 6.96
N TYR A 25 -3.39 -10.10 6.47
CA TYR A 25 -3.96 -8.77 6.63
C TYR A 25 -5.08 -8.58 5.59
N ILE A 26 -6.33 -8.43 6.03
CA ILE A 26 -7.47 -8.18 5.14
C ILE A 26 -7.87 -6.72 5.29
N ILE A 27 -7.61 -5.92 4.25
CA ILE A 27 -7.79 -4.46 4.25
C ILE A 27 -9.23 -4.10 4.61
N SER A 28 -10.19 -4.62 3.85
CA SER A 28 -11.63 -4.41 4.08
C SER A 28 -12.11 -4.75 5.51
N LYS A 29 -11.50 -5.76 6.16
CA LYS A 29 -11.86 -6.15 7.54
C LYS A 29 -11.18 -5.27 8.59
N ARG A 30 -9.90 -4.94 8.43
CA ARG A 30 -9.14 -4.15 9.42
C ARG A 30 -9.61 -2.70 9.46
N ASP A 31 -9.98 -2.15 8.31
CA ASP A 31 -10.57 -0.80 8.21
C ASP A 31 -11.90 -0.72 8.97
N SER A 32 -12.65 -1.83 9.02
CA SER A 32 -13.90 -1.97 9.78
C SER A 32 -13.67 -2.15 11.30
N ILE A 33 -12.55 -2.75 11.72
CA ILE A 33 -12.26 -3.09 13.13
C ILE A 33 -11.59 -1.93 13.88
N GLN A 34 -10.78 -1.11 13.22
CA GLN A 34 -10.01 -0.06 13.90
C GLN A 34 -10.78 1.24 14.18
N ASN A 35 -12.08 1.35 13.87
CA ASN A 35 -12.80 2.64 13.93
C ASN A 35 -12.06 3.78 13.20
N LEU A 36 -11.19 3.43 12.23
CA LEU A 36 -10.59 4.39 11.30
C LEU A 36 -11.65 4.96 10.34
N SER A 37 -12.84 4.36 10.34
CA SER A 37 -14.09 4.83 9.73
C SER A 37 -14.46 6.28 10.06
N SER A 38 -13.88 6.93 11.06
CA SER A 38 -14.19 8.33 11.37
C SER A 38 -13.09 9.35 11.07
N LYS A 39 -11.87 9.01 10.56
CA LYS A 39 -10.85 10.07 10.37
C LYS A 39 -9.61 9.83 9.50
N ILE A 40 -9.61 8.91 8.54
CA ILE A 40 -8.83 9.14 7.30
C ILE A 40 -9.85 9.38 6.19
N GLU A 41 -10.62 10.45 6.38
CA GLU A 41 -11.71 10.84 5.50
C GLU A 41 -11.18 11.53 4.22
N TYR A 42 -9.84 11.66 4.06
CA TYR A 42 -9.22 12.41 2.97
C TYR A 42 -7.87 11.84 2.58
N GLY A 43 -7.84 10.99 1.55
CA GLY A 43 -6.61 10.68 0.83
C GLY A 43 -6.47 9.21 0.49
N HIS A 44 -6.67 8.90 -0.79
CA HIS A 44 -6.12 7.68 -1.42
C HIS A 44 -4.59 7.67 -1.43
N TYR A 45 -3.95 8.72 -0.93
CA TYR A 45 -2.51 8.88 -0.88
C TYR A 45 -2.11 9.45 0.49
N GLY A 46 -0.99 8.97 1.01
CA GLY A 46 -0.26 9.65 2.07
C GLY A 46 0.75 10.65 1.48
N THR A 47 1.47 11.34 2.35
CA THR A 47 2.66 12.10 1.92
C THR A 47 3.83 11.18 1.57
N ALA A 48 3.84 9.97 2.13
CA ALA A 48 4.80 8.90 1.86
C ALA A 48 4.03 7.63 1.53
N ASN A 49 4.25 7.08 0.33
CA ASN A 49 3.45 5.99 -0.21
C ASN A 49 4.34 4.81 -0.52
N PHE A 50 4.04 3.68 0.10
CA PHE A 50 4.64 2.38 -0.22
C PHE A 50 3.65 1.58 -1.05
N ILE A 51 4.14 0.85 -2.06
CA ILE A 51 3.34 -0.10 -2.84
C ILE A 51 3.96 -1.49 -2.68
N LEU A 52 3.20 -2.40 -2.08
CA LEU A 52 3.52 -3.81 -2.01
C LEU A 52 3.05 -4.49 -3.30
N ALA A 53 3.97 -4.62 -4.26
CA ALA A 53 3.63 -5.22 -5.55
C ALA A 53 3.51 -6.74 -5.47
N ASP A 54 4.34 -7.37 -4.63
CA ASP A 54 4.27 -8.79 -4.29
C ASP A 54 4.87 -9.04 -2.89
N THR A 55 5.18 -10.29 -2.57
CA THR A 55 5.73 -10.67 -1.25
C THR A 55 7.14 -10.13 -0.99
N ASN A 56 7.89 -9.77 -2.04
CA ASN A 56 9.31 -9.39 -2.00
C ASN A 56 9.62 -8.03 -2.65
N LYS A 57 8.67 -7.42 -3.37
CA LYS A 57 8.86 -6.15 -4.07
C LYS A 57 8.06 -5.05 -3.40
N VAL A 58 8.79 -4.03 -2.95
CA VAL A 58 8.23 -2.79 -2.44
C VAL A 58 8.70 -1.64 -3.30
N TYR A 59 7.76 -0.78 -3.62
CA TYR A 59 8.03 0.49 -4.26
C TYR A 59 7.67 1.63 -3.32
N PHE A 60 8.29 2.78 -3.53
CA PHE A 60 8.08 3.96 -2.72
C PHE A 60 8.02 5.22 -3.59
N TYR A 61 7.14 6.14 -3.24
CA TYR A 61 7.13 7.49 -3.78
C TYR A 61 6.59 8.47 -2.73
N GLU A 62 7.00 9.73 -2.86
CA GLU A 62 6.47 10.82 -2.05
C GLU A 62 5.37 11.55 -2.81
N ASN A 63 4.35 12.01 -2.09
CA ASN A 63 3.31 12.84 -2.66
C ASN A 63 3.06 14.08 -1.80
N TYR A 64 3.53 15.23 -2.27
CA TYR A 64 3.38 16.49 -1.55
C TYR A 64 2.00 17.14 -1.73
N SER A 65 1.11 16.59 -2.57
CA SER A 65 -0.22 17.16 -2.82
C SER A 65 -1.24 16.89 -1.70
N CYS A 66 -0.93 15.99 -0.76
CA CYS A 66 -1.83 15.53 0.30
C CYS A 66 -2.20 16.59 1.38
N LEU A 67 -1.67 17.82 1.28
CA LEU A 67 -1.75 18.80 2.38
C LEU A 67 -2.98 19.73 2.38
N ALA A 68 -3.97 19.60 1.47
CA ALA A 68 -4.92 20.70 1.26
C ALA A 68 -6.41 20.36 0.99
N ALA A 69 -6.98 19.29 1.57
CA ALA A 69 -8.44 19.11 1.53
C ALA A 69 -9.04 19.06 2.94
N CYS A 70 -9.62 20.19 3.38
CA CYS A 70 -10.39 20.30 4.62
C CYS A 70 -11.88 19.96 4.45
N ALA A 71 -12.30 19.47 3.28
CA ALA A 71 -13.70 19.26 2.94
C ALA A 71 -13.95 17.88 2.29
N PRO A 72 -15.06 17.17 2.63
CA PRO A 72 -15.52 15.91 2.01
C PRO A 72 -15.34 15.95 0.50
N PRO A 73 -14.53 15.08 -0.15
CA PRO A 73 -14.60 15.05 -1.58
C PRO A 73 -16.01 14.58 -1.94
N LYS A 74 -16.65 15.29 -2.88
CA LYS A 74 -17.95 14.87 -3.42
C LYS A 74 -17.86 13.50 -4.11
N ASP A 75 -16.64 13.09 -4.46
CA ASP A 75 -16.29 11.88 -5.17
C ASP A 75 -15.22 11.11 -4.40
N ASN A 76 -15.54 9.87 -4.02
CA ASN A 76 -14.65 9.02 -3.24
C ASN A 76 -13.63 8.25 -4.08
N ARG A 77 -13.55 8.45 -5.41
CA ARG A 77 -12.50 7.84 -6.25
C ARG A 77 -11.14 8.51 -6.02
N PRO A 78 -10.01 7.78 -6.19
CA PRO A 78 -8.68 8.36 -6.19
C PRO A 78 -8.53 9.50 -7.19
N ILE A 79 -7.99 10.62 -6.75
CA ILE A 79 -7.64 11.74 -7.62
C ILE A 79 -6.43 11.34 -8.47
N PHE A 80 -6.42 11.73 -9.73
CA PHE A 80 -5.24 11.67 -10.58
C PHE A 80 -4.17 12.65 -10.07
N ILE A 81 -3.02 12.15 -9.63
CA ILE A 81 -1.94 12.97 -9.06
C ILE A 81 -0.80 13.24 -10.05
N GLY A 82 -0.85 12.66 -11.25
CA GLY A 82 0.19 12.84 -12.26
C GLY A 82 1.49 12.10 -11.94
N LEU A 83 1.39 10.93 -11.29
CA LEU A 83 2.50 10.08 -10.91
C LEU A 83 3.27 9.60 -12.15
N ASP A 84 4.59 9.75 -12.16
CA ASP A 84 5.47 9.27 -13.22
C ASP A 84 6.29 8.06 -12.75
N THR A 85 6.70 7.22 -13.71
CA THR A 85 7.61 6.09 -13.46
C THR A 85 8.91 6.48 -12.75
N ARG A 86 9.37 7.73 -12.92
CA ARG A 86 10.57 8.30 -12.30
C ARG A 86 10.39 8.68 -10.83
N ASP A 87 9.16 8.97 -10.42
CA ASP A 87 8.85 9.36 -9.03
C ASP A 87 8.85 8.14 -8.09
N ILE A 88 8.69 6.95 -8.68
CA ILE A 88 8.68 5.69 -7.96
C ILE A 88 10.10 5.13 -7.88
N ILE A 89 10.54 4.73 -6.70
CA ILE A 89 11.77 3.95 -6.50
C ILE A 89 11.44 2.55 -6.01
N GLN A 90 12.25 1.56 -6.38
CA GLN A 90 12.14 0.22 -5.79
C GLN A 90 13.01 0.17 -4.53
N LEU A 91 12.43 -0.28 -3.42
CA LEU A 91 13.16 -0.49 -2.18
C LEU A 91 13.52 -1.97 -2.04
N PRO A 92 14.78 -2.31 -1.73
CA PRO A 92 15.14 -3.68 -1.35
C PRO A 92 14.36 -4.12 -0.10
N ALA A 93 13.73 -5.30 -0.15
CA ALA A 93 12.98 -5.84 1.00
C ALA A 93 13.81 -5.93 2.29
N ALA A 94 15.11 -6.15 2.17
CA ALA A 94 16.03 -6.24 3.29
C ALA A 94 16.30 -4.89 3.97
N SER A 95 16.14 -3.76 3.27
CA SER A 95 16.43 -2.42 3.79
C SER A 95 15.19 -1.65 4.25
N ILE A 96 14.00 -2.27 4.24
CA ILE A 96 12.74 -1.58 4.55
C ILE A 96 12.71 -1.01 5.97
N GLU A 97 13.15 -1.78 6.97
CA GLU A 97 13.18 -1.32 8.36
C GLU A 97 14.16 -0.17 8.55
N GLU A 98 15.36 -0.26 7.95
CA GLU A 98 16.36 0.81 7.98
C GLU A 98 15.86 2.07 7.26
N PHE A 99 15.24 1.91 6.09
CA PHE A 99 14.64 3.01 5.34
C PHE A 99 13.58 3.71 6.19
N ILE A 100 12.70 2.96 6.86
CA ILE A 100 11.69 3.52 7.77
C ILE A 100 12.38 4.23 8.95
N ASP A 101 13.41 3.60 9.52
CA ASP A 101 14.09 4.12 10.70
C ASP A 101 14.82 5.44 10.42
N LEU A 102 15.36 5.63 9.20
CA LEU A 102 16.09 6.83 8.80
C LEU A 102 15.18 7.97 8.31
N ASN A 103 14.08 7.65 7.62
CA ASN A 103 13.26 8.66 6.94
C ASN A 103 12.03 9.11 7.72
N PHE A 104 11.61 8.34 8.74
CA PHE A 104 10.36 8.60 9.45
C PHE A 104 10.57 8.75 10.95
N SER A 105 9.86 9.70 11.56
CA SER A 105 9.87 9.90 13.01
C SER A 105 8.50 10.33 13.53
N ARG A 106 8.30 10.22 14.84
CA ARG A 106 7.07 10.74 15.48
C ARG A 106 6.89 12.26 15.30
N LYS A 107 7.98 13.01 15.08
CA LYS A 107 7.95 14.48 14.98
C LYS A 107 7.61 14.97 13.57
N THR A 108 7.69 14.11 12.56
CA THR A 108 7.34 14.45 11.17
C THR A 108 5.83 14.31 10.96
N PHE A 109 5.17 15.34 10.45
CA PHE A 109 3.76 15.32 10.06
C PHE A 109 3.54 14.57 8.74
N GLN A 110 4.08 13.35 8.63
CA GLN A 110 3.91 12.52 7.44
C GLN A 110 2.73 11.56 7.64
N ILE A 111 1.90 11.46 6.62
CA ILE A 111 0.86 10.44 6.50
C ILE A 111 1.45 9.33 5.66
N ILE A 112 1.58 8.13 6.23
CA ILE A 112 2.11 6.98 5.51
C ILE A 112 0.95 6.20 4.89
N SER A 113 1.08 5.82 3.64
CA SER A 113 0.18 4.87 2.99
C SER A 113 0.95 3.63 2.56
N VAL A 114 0.35 2.46 2.76
CA VAL A 114 0.86 1.17 2.28
C VAL A 114 -0.21 0.55 1.39
N ALA A 115 0.03 0.56 0.09
CA ALA A 115 -0.86 0.05 -0.93
C ALA A 115 -0.56 -1.43 -1.25
N SER A 116 -1.58 -2.18 -1.65
CA SER A 116 -1.48 -3.55 -2.17
C SER A 116 -2.46 -3.73 -3.33
N TYR A 117 -2.09 -4.54 -4.34
CA TYR A 117 -3.00 -4.88 -5.43
C TYR A 117 -4.27 -5.61 -4.95
N THR A 118 -4.11 -6.49 -3.95
CA THR A 118 -5.18 -7.34 -3.42
C THR A 118 -5.65 -6.89 -2.04
N ASP A 119 -6.92 -7.15 -1.73
CA ASP A 119 -7.53 -6.87 -0.42
C ASP A 119 -6.91 -7.70 0.71
N THR A 120 -6.52 -8.93 0.39
CA THR A 120 -5.78 -9.81 1.31
C THR A 120 -4.28 -9.69 1.04
N VAL A 121 -3.53 -9.27 2.05
CA VAL A 121 -2.08 -9.11 2.01
C VAL A 121 -1.42 -10.19 2.87
N LYS A 122 -0.69 -11.08 2.21
CA LYS A 122 0.17 -12.09 2.85
C LYS A 122 1.63 -11.73 2.55
N SER A 123 2.15 -10.72 3.25
CA SER A 123 3.51 -10.23 3.02
C SER A 123 4.27 -10.09 4.34
N PRO A 124 5.38 -10.83 4.52
CA PRO A 124 6.28 -10.60 5.66
C PRO A 124 6.84 -9.18 5.70
N ILE A 125 6.89 -8.50 4.55
CA ILE A 125 7.35 -7.11 4.49
C ILE A 125 6.34 -6.17 5.13
N LEU A 126 5.03 -6.38 4.91
CA LEU A 126 4.00 -5.59 5.59
C LEU A 126 4.16 -5.71 7.11
N GLU A 127 4.40 -6.92 7.64
CA GLU A 127 4.64 -7.12 9.06
C GLU A 127 5.84 -6.31 9.57
N LYS A 128 6.97 -6.39 8.87
CA LYS A 128 8.17 -5.60 9.21
C LYS A 128 7.89 -4.10 9.22
N MET A 129 7.15 -3.61 8.22
CA MET A 129 6.76 -2.20 8.15
C MET A 129 5.89 -1.80 9.34
N LEU A 130 4.84 -2.58 9.65
CA LEU A 130 3.95 -2.32 10.78
C LEU A 130 4.72 -2.36 12.12
N SER A 131 5.64 -3.30 12.29
CA SER A 131 6.53 -3.36 13.46
C SER A 131 7.44 -2.14 13.57
N ALA A 132 8.05 -1.70 12.46
CA ALA A 132 8.87 -0.49 12.42
C ALA A 132 8.06 0.78 12.73
N PHE A 133 6.85 0.90 12.18
CA PHE A 133 5.94 2.02 12.46
C PHE A 133 5.55 2.06 13.94
N ALA A 134 5.23 0.90 14.54
CA ALA A 134 4.93 0.79 15.97
C ALA A 134 6.14 1.17 16.84
N LYS A 135 7.34 0.65 16.52
CA LYS A 135 8.60 0.98 17.21
C LYS A 135 8.88 2.48 17.20
N LYS A 136 8.66 3.14 16.06
CA LYS A 136 8.84 4.59 15.89
C LYS A 136 7.68 5.43 16.44
N ARG A 137 6.61 4.78 16.91
CA ARG A 137 5.36 5.41 17.38
C ARG A 137 4.80 6.35 16.32
N ILE A 138 4.80 5.92 15.05
CA ILE A 138 4.22 6.69 13.95
C ILE A 138 2.69 6.63 14.11
N PRO A 139 2.03 7.77 14.33
CA PRO A 139 0.63 7.77 14.76
C PRO A 139 -0.36 7.61 13.61
N LYS A 140 0.07 7.77 12.35
CA LYS A 140 -0.81 7.86 11.19
C LYS A 140 -0.26 7.06 10.02
N PHE A 141 -0.82 5.89 9.79
CA PHE A 141 -0.65 5.16 8.55
C PHE A 141 -1.97 4.54 8.09
N LEU A 142 -2.09 4.32 6.78
CA LEU A 142 -3.21 3.65 6.13
C LEU A 142 -2.67 2.44 5.36
N VAL A 143 -3.32 1.29 5.48
CA VAL A 143 -3.13 0.18 4.55
C VAL A 143 -4.34 0.14 3.62
N ARG A 144 -4.12 0.15 2.31
CA ARG A 144 -5.20 0.27 1.31
C ARG A 144 -4.91 -0.53 0.06
N ARG A 145 -5.87 -0.55 -0.85
CA ARG A 145 -5.64 -1.04 -2.22
C ARG A 145 -4.92 0.02 -3.06
N THR A 146 -4.21 -0.43 -4.09
CA THR A 146 -3.63 0.43 -5.13
C THR A 146 -4.70 1.24 -5.85
N THR A 147 -4.35 2.45 -6.28
CA THR A 147 -5.17 3.27 -7.19
C THR A 147 -4.93 2.85 -8.63
N LEU A 148 -5.84 3.19 -9.54
CA LEU A 148 -5.69 2.88 -10.97
C LEU A 148 -4.38 3.48 -11.53
N GLU A 149 -4.04 4.70 -11.14
CA GLU A 149 -2.81 5.36 -11.58
C GLU A 149 -1.56 4.63 -11.08
N GLU A 150 -1.50 4.23 -9.81
CA GLU A 150 -0.38 3.43 -9.28
C GLU A 150 -0.22 2.12 -10.04
N GLU A 151 -1.32 1.41 -10.33
CA GLU A 151 -1.30 0.14 -11.06
C GLU A 151 -0.68 0.31 -12.45
N ILE A 152 -1.10 1.34 -13.18
CA ILE A 152 -0.66 1.63 -14.54
C ILE A 152 0.80 2.10 -14.55
N VAL A 153 1.16 3.06 -13.71
CA VAL A 153 2.53 3.59 -13.65
C VAL A 153 3.51 2.50 -13.25
N LEU A 154 3.14 1.67 -12.26
CA LEU A 154 4.01 0.59 -11.81
C LEU A 154 4.15 -0.51 -12.87
N TYR A 155 3.09 -0.81 -13.62
CA TYR A 155 3.18 -1.70 -14.77
C TYR A 155 4.22 -1.21 -15.79
N HIS A 156 4.16 0.06 -16.19
CA HIS A 156 5.12 0.64 -17.13
C HIS A 156 6.55 0.61 -16.57
N LYS A 157 6.73 0.97 -15.31
CA LYS A 157 8.04 0.94 -14.63
C LYS A 157 8.65 -0.46 -14.62
N THR A 158 7.87 -1.48 -14.27
CA THR A 158 8.35 -2.85 -14.11
C THR A 158 8.63 -3.56 -15.43
N HIS A 159 7.99 -3.11 -16.52
CA HIS A 159 8.21 -3.62 -17.86
C HIS A 159 9.14 -2.75 -18.71
N ASN A 160 9.71 -1.68 -18.12
CA ASN A 160 10.55 -0.71 -18.82
C ASN A 160 9.88 -0.12 -20.07
N LEU A 161 8.58 0.17 -19.97
CA LEU A 161 7.78 0.77 -21.03
C LEU A 161 7.72 2.28 -20.85
N ALA A 162 7.67 3.01 -21.97
CA ALA A 162 7.42 4.44 -21.95
C ALA A 162 6.01 4.70 -21.37
N TYR A 163 5.93 5.49 -20.30
CA TYR A 163 4.66 5.90 -19.72
C TYR A 163 4.27 7.28 -20.24
N LEU A 164 3.17 7.33 -20.99
CA LEU A 164 2.59 8.54 -21.53
C LEU A 164 1.15 8.65 -21.01
N PRO A 165 0.88 9.42 -19.93
CA PRO A 165 -0.43 9.47 -19.27
C PRO A 165 -1.60 9.79 -20.22
N TYR A 166 -1.32 10.46 -21.34
CA TYR A 166 -2.30 10.86 -22.34
C TYR A 166 -2.63 9.79 -23.39
N GLU A 167 -1.85 8.72 -23.45
CA GLU A 167 -2.13 7.56 -24.30
C GLU A 167 -2.86 6.45 -23.51
N VAL A 168 -3.02 6.64 -22.20
CA VAL A 168 -3.71 5.69 -21.33
C VAL A 168 -5.22 5.84 -21.47
N GLU A 169 -5.89 4.73 -21.72
CA GLU A 169 -7.35 4.62 -21.61
C GLU A 169 -7.75 4.51 -20.13
N TRP A 170 -8.05 5.65 -19.51
CA TRP A 170 -8.42 5.71 -18.10
C TRP A 170 -9.83 5.18 -17.85
N ASP A 171 -9.96 4.15 -17.00
CA ASP A 171 -11.26 3.75 -16.44
C ASP A 171 -11.74 4.83 -15.47
N THR A 172 -12.54 5.75 -16.00
CA THR A 172 -13.08 6.86 -15.23
C THR A 172 -13.92 6.41 -14.05
N THR A 173 -14.45 5.18 -13.98
CA THR A 173 -15.18 4.70 -12.79
C THR A 173 -14.27 4.49 -11.57
N ARG A 174 -12.95 4.40 -11.78
CA ARG A 174 -11.94 4.12 -10.75
C ARG A 174 -10.97 5.27 -10.46
N ILE A 175 -11.07 6.38 -11.19
CA ILE A 175 -10.21 7.56 -11.04
C ILE A 175 -11.01 8.86 -11.19
N ASN A 176 -10.63 9.88 -10.42
CA ASN A 176 -11.21 11.22 -10.46
C ASN A 176 -10.22 12.22 -11.05
N PHE A 177 -10.65 12.96 -12.06
CA PHE A 177 -9.92 14.11 -12.59
C PHE A 177 -10.59 15.38 -12.03
N GLU A 178 -9.96 16.05 -11.08
CA GLU A 178 -10.58 17.15 -10.34
C GLU A 178 -10.86 18.39 -11.20
N SER A 179 -10.10 18.59 -12.28
CA SER A 179 -10.38 19.68 -13.22
C SER A 179 -10.41 19.25 -14.68
N LYS A 180 -11.27 19.93 -15.46
CA LYS A 180 -11.22 19.88 -16.93
C LYS A 180 -9.86 20.34 -17.47
N GLU A 181 -9.11 21.11 -16.69
CA GLU A 181 -7.77 21.57 -17.04
C GLU A 181 -6.73 20.46 -16.90
N ASP A 182 -6.87 19.53 -15.94
CA ASP A 182 -6.03 18.34 -15.84
C ASP A 182 -6.23 17.45 -17.06
N VAL A 183 -7.49 17.21 -17.43
CA VAL A 183 -7.86 16.48 -18.65
C VAL A 183 -7.33 17.21 -19.90
N LYS A 184 -7.49 18.53 -19.99
CA LYS A 184 -6.96 19.32 -21.11
C LYS A 184 -5.44 19.35 -21.15
N ASN A 185 -4.75 19.38 -20.02
CA ASN A 185 -3.29 19.41 -19.96
C ASN A 185 -2.68 18.07 -20.35
N ILE A 186 -3.33 16.97 -19.95
CA ILE A 186 -3.02 15.61 -20.44
C ILE A 186 -3.21 15.58 -21.96
N LEU A 187 -4.37 16.03 -22.47
CA LEU A 187 -4.67 16.01 -23.91
C LEU A 187 -3.84 16.99 -24.77
N LYS A 188 -3.51 18.18 -24.26
CA LYS A 188 -2.76 19.24 -24.98
C LYS A 188 -1.30 18.83 -25.19
N LYS A 189 -0.66 18.23 -24.19
CA LYS A 189 0.71 17.70 -24.30
C LYS A 189 0.81 16.56 -25.33
N SER A 190 -0.26 15.79 -25.54
CA SER A 190 -0.34 14.78 -26.60
C SER A 190 -0.24 15.43 -27.99
N GLN A 191 -1.05 16.47 -28.24
CA GLN A 191 -1.15 17.11 -29.55
C GLN A 191 0.10 17.89 -29.97
N GLU A 192 0.89 18.41 -29.03
CA GLU A 192 2.13 19.15 -29.32
C GLU A 192 3.30 18.23 -29.73
N LYS A 193 3.27 16.95 -29.32
CA LYS A 193 4.33 15.97 -29.63
C LYS A 193 4.22 15.39 -31.04
N PHE A 194 3.02 15.32 -31.62
CA PHE A 194 2.77 14.85 -32.99
C PHE A 194 2.84 15.98 -34.05
N LYS A 195 3.23 17.19 -33.65
CA LYS A 195 3.44 18.34 -34.54
C LYS A 195 4.93 18.65 -34.79
N LYS A 196 5.83 17.77 -34.39
CA LYS A 196 7.27 17.80 -34.70
C LYS A 196 7.66 16.55 -35.45
#